data_AF-A0A8C3LD36-F1
#
_entry.id   AF-A0A8C3LD36-F1
#
_cell.length_a   1.000
_cell.length_b   1.000
_cell.length_c   1.000
_cell.angle_alpha   90.00
_cell.angle_beta   90.00
_cell.angle_gamma   90.00
#
_symmetry.space_group_name_H-M   'P 1'
#
loop_
_entity.id
_entity.type
_entity.pdbx_description
1 polymer ?
#
loop_
_entity_poly.entity_id
_entity_poly.type
_entity_poly.pdbx_seq_one_letter_code
_entity_poly.pdbx_strand_id
1 'polypeptide(L)'
;MGTLGQGGHRWETWFVSPVLTFISKEITLLMQTLNTLSTPEEKLAALCKKYAELLEEHRNSQKQMKILQKKQTQLVQEKDHLQSEHSKAILARSKLESLCRELQRHNRTLKEEGVQRAREEEEKRKEVTSHFQVTLNDIQLQMEQHNERNSKLRQENMELAERLKKLIEQYELREEHIDKVFKHKDLQQQLVDAKLQQAQEMLKEAEERHQREKDFLLKEAVESQRMCELMKQQETHLKQQLALYTEKFEEFQNTLSKSSEVFTTFKQEMEKMTKKIKKLEKETTMYRSRWESSNKALLEMAEEKTLRDKELEGLQVKIQRLEKLCRALQTERNDLNKKVQDLCAHTPRADMDLTEPLKDPSRESSEAGAGGAPAEQRLAEDCLHSGKPTHSTDPAESLGELSIAALGQSGTEEGTQGAD
;
A
#
# COMPACT_ATOMS: atom_id res chain seq x y z
N MET A 1 -67.83 -145.67 -37.41
CA MET A 1 -68.19 -146.95 -38.04
C MET A 1 -69.68 -146.94 -38.34
N GLY A 2 -70.05 -147.01 -39.62
CA GLY A 2 -71.40 -147.37 -40.03
C GLY A 2 -71.56 -148.89 -40.12
N THR A 3 -72.80 -149.33 -40.20
CA THR A 3 -73.24 -150.74 -40.29
C THR A 3 -72.76 -151.47 -41.54
N LEU A 4 -72.22 -152.68 -41.36
CA LEU A 4 -72.19 -153.81 -42.31
C LEU A 4 -71.64 -155.04 -41.53
N GLY A 5 -72.43 -156.04 -41.13
CA GLY A 5 -73.80 -156.37 -41.49
C GLY A 5 -73.84 -157.33 -42.69
N GLN A 6 -74.21 -158.58 -42.44
CA GLN A 6 -74.56 -159.60 -43.46
C GLN A 6 -73.45 -160.03 -44.45
N GLY A 7 -72.32 -160.51 -43.91
CA GLY A 7 -71.33 -161.31 -44.66
C GLY A 7 -71.42 -162.84 -44.45
N GLY A 8 -72.10 -163.30 -43.39
CA GLY A 8 -71.93 -164.65 -42.83
C GLY A 8 -72.20 -165.83 -43.77
N HIS A 9 -73.31 -165.80 -44.50
CA HIS A 9 -73.76 -166.96 -45.30
C HIS A 9 -73.22 -167.01 -46.74
N ARG A 10 -72.41 -166.03 -47.16
CA ARG A 10 -71.90 -165.98 -48.53
C ARG A 10 -70.74 -166.95 -48.76
N TRP A 11 -69.88 -167.13 -47.77
CA TRP A 11 -68.70 -167.99 -47.86
C TRP A 11 -69.05 -169.48 -47.98
N GLU A 12 -70.09 -169.93 -47.27
CA GLU A 12 -70.60 -171.31 -47.36
C GLU A 12 -71.06 -171.62 -48.79
N THR A 13 -71.90 -170.77 -49.40
CA THR A 13 -72.34 -170.99 -50.79
C THR A 13 -71.21 -170.96 -51.82
N TRP A 14 -70.22 -170.06 -51.67
CA TRP A 14 -69.15 -169.89 -52.66
C TRP A 14 -68.07 -170.96 -52.62
N PHE A 15 -67.84 -171.63 -51.47
CA PHE A 15 -66.88 -172.73 -51.37
C PHE A 15 -67.53 -174.12 -51.38
N VAL A 16 -68.70 -174.31 -50.76
CA VAL A 16 -69.33 -175.64 -50.69
C VAL A 16 -69.88 -176.08 -52.05
N SER A 17 -70.49 -175.16 -52.83
CA SER A 17 -71.07 -175.54 -54.12
C SER A 17 -70.03 -176.01 -55.15
N PRO A 18 -68.88 -175.33 -55.37
CA PRO A 18 -67.86 -175.84 -56.28
C PRO A 18 -67.26 -177.16 -55.82
N VAL A 19 -66.97 -177.31 -54.51
CA VAL A 19 -66.39 -178.54 -53.94
C VAL A 19 -67.33 -179.73 -54.11
N LEU A 20 -68.64 -179.58 -53.84
CA LEU A 20 -69.61 -180.66 -54.08
C LEU A 20 -69.65 -181.06 -55.56
N THR A 21 -69.68 -180.09 -56.49
CA THR A 21 -69.72 -180.39 -57.92
C THR A 21 -68.43 -181.01 -58.45
N PHE A 22 -67.27 -180.69 -57.85
CA PHE A 22 -65.99 -181.33 -58.16
C PHE A 22 -65.99 -182.79 -57.72
N ILE A 23 -66.37 -183.06 -56.46
CA ILE A 23 -66.46 -184.42 -55.91
C ILE A 23 -67.43 -185.29 -56.72
N SER A 24 -68.61 -184.78 -57.10
CA SER A 24 -69.54 -185.52 -57.98
C SER A 24 -68.94 -185.85 -59.35
N LYS A 25 -68.15 -184.95 -59.95
CA LYS A 25 -67.47 -185.22 -61.22
C LYS A 25 -66.39 -186.28 -61.10
N GLU A 26 -65.55 -186.22 -60.05
CA GLU A 26 -64.54 -187.24 -59.80
C GLU A 26 -65.15 -188.63 -59.57
N ILE A 27 -66.19 -188.74 -58.73
CA ILE A 27 -66.90 -190.00 -58.48
C ILE A 27 -67.44 -190.59 -59.79
N THR A 28 -68.01 -189.75 -60.66
CA THR A 28 -68.55 -190.20 -61.97
C THR A 28 -67.44 -190.72 -62.88
N LEU A 29 -66.29 -190.03 -62.94
CA LEU A 29 -65.12 -190.43 -63.73
C LEU A 29 -64.47 -191.72 -63.20
N LEU A 30 -64.43 -191.89 -61.88
CA LEU A 30 -63.96 -193.10 -61.22
C LEU A 30 -64.87 -194.30 -61.56
N MET A 31 -66.18 -194.09 -61.55
CA MET A 31 -67.17 -195.13 -61.87
C MET A 31 -67.05 -195.58 -63.34
N GLN A 32 -66.83 -194.66 -64.28
CA GLN A 32 -66.58 -195.00 -65.69
C GLN A 32 -65.28 -195.80 -65.87
N THR A 33 -64.18 -195.41 -65.23
CA THR A 33 -62.89 -196.13 -65.33
C THR A 33 -62.91 -197.49 -64.65
N LEU A 34 -63.72 -197.70 -63.60
CA LEU A 34 -63.95 -199.05 -63.06
C LEU A 34 -64.81 -199.93 -63.98
N ASN A 35 -65.68 -199.37 -64.83
CA ASN A 35 -66.54 -200.17 -65.71
C ASN A 35 -65.83 -200.71 -66.96
N THR A 36 -64.72 -200.11 -67.37
CA THR A 36 -63.89 -200.62 -68.48
C THR A 36 -62.98 -201.80 -68.12
N LEU A 37 -62.87 -202.13 -66.83
CA LEU A 37 -62.02 -203.21 -66.31
C LEU A 37 -62.86 -204.48 -66.16
N SER A 38 -62.38 -205.60 -66.70
CA SER A 38 -63.21 -206.81 -66.86
C SER A 38 -63.10 -207.74 -65.66
N THR A 39 -62.01 -207.66 -64.89
CA THR A 39 -61.78 -208.47 -63.70
C THR A 39 -62.01 -207.65 -62.42
N PRO A 40 -62.49 -208.26 -61.32
CA PRO A 40 -62.69 -207.56 -60.06
C PRO A 40 -61.36 -207.08 -59.43
N GLU A 41 -60.25 -207.77 -59.71
CA GLU A 41 -58.91 -207.42 -59.21
C GLU A 41 -58.36 -206.13 -59.85
N GLU A 42 -58.56 -205.93 -61.16
CA GLU A 42 -58.21 -204.68 -61.84
C GLU A 42 -58.95 -203.47 -61.25
N LYS A 43 -60.26 -203.63 -60.97
CA LYS A 43 -61.08 -202.57 -60.37
C LYS A 43 -60.57 -202.17 -58.99
N LEU A 44 -60.20 -203.15 -58.17
CA LEU A 44 -59.65 -202.91 -56.84
C LEU A 44 -58.29 -202.21 -56.93
N ALA A 45 -57.41 -202.64 -57.82
CA ALA A 45 -56.09 -202.03 -58.02
C ALA A 45 -56.18 -200.56 -58.47
N ALA A 46 -57.08 -200.25 -59.41
CA ALA A 46 -57.32 -198.88 -59.86
C ALA A 46 -57.84 -197.97 -58.73
N LEU A 47 -58.76 -198.49 -57.91
CA LEU A 47 -59.35 -197.76 -56.79
C LEU A 47 -58.32 -197.53 -55.66
N CYS A 48 -57.50 -198.53 -55.33
CA CYS A 48 -56.36 -198.39 -54.41
C CYS A 48 -55.33 -197.35 -54.91
N LYS A 49 -55.01 -197.36 -56.21
CA LYS A 49 -54.12 -196.35 -56.80
C LYS A 49 -54.70 -194.94 -56.66
N LYS A 50 -55.99 -194.74 -56.94
CA LYS A 50 -56.66 -193.44 -56.78
C LYS A 50 -56.71 -192.95 -55.33
N TYR A 51 -56.93 -193.84 -54.36
CA TYR A 51 -56.82 -193.48 -52.95
C TYR A 51 -55.39 -193.12 -52.52
N ALA A 52 -54.37 -193.78 -53.09
CA ALA A 52 -52.97 -193.42 -52.84
C ALA A 52 -52.63 -192.02 -53.41
N GLU A 53 -53.06 -191.73 -54.64
CA GLU A 53 -52.93 -190.40 -55.27
C GLU A 53 -53.59 -189.30 -54.41
N LEU A 54 -54.83 -189.50 -53.96
CA LEU A 54 -55.54 -188.56 -53.08
C LEU A 54 -54.86 -188.36 -51.71
N LEU A 55 -54.32 -189.43 -51.11
CA LEU A 55 -53.54 -189.33 -49.86
C LEU A 55 -52.23 -188.56 -50.06
N GLU A 56 -51.60 -188.70 -51.22
CA GLU A 56 -50.39 -187.97 -51.58
C GLU A 56 -50.68 -186.50 -51.88
N GLU A 57 -51.75 -186.18 -52.60
CA GLU A 57 -52.25 -184.81 -52.80
C GLU A 57 -52.58 -184.16 -51.46
N HIS A 58 -53.36 -184.79 -50.58
CA HIS A 58 -53.66 -184.24 -49.25
C HIS A 58 -52.38 -184.02 -48.42
N ARG A 59 -51.42 -184.95 -48.44
CA ARG A 59 -50.11 -184.77 -47.81
C ARG A 59 -49.34 -183.58 -48.41
N ASN A 60 -49.41 -183.38 -49.72
CA ASN A 60 -48.73 -182.28 -50.40
C ASN A 60 -49.40 -180.93 -50.12
N SER A 61 -50.74 -180.85 -50.17
CA SER A 61 -51.51 -179.68 -49.74
C SER A 61 -51.28 -179.34 -48.27
N GLN A 62 -51.18 -180.34 -47.38
CA GLN A 62 -50.88 -180.10 -45.96
C GLN A 62 -49.44 -179.61 -45.74
N LYS A 63 -48.44 -180.12 -46.49
CA LYS A 63 -47.08 -179.54 -46.50
C LYS A 63 -47.12 -178.09 -46.98
N GLN A 64 -47.84 -177.81 -48.07
CA GLN A 64 -47.93 -176.46 -48.65
C GLN A 64 -48.67 -175.47 -47.74
N MET A 65 -49.72 -175.90 -47.06
CA MET A 65 -50.40 -175.11 -46.03
C MET A 65 -49.47 -174.79 -44.85
N LYS A 66 -48.67 -175.75 -44.36
CA LYS A 66 -47.64 -175.49 -43.33
C LYS A 66 -46.56 -174.52 -43.80
N ILE A 67 -46.16 -174.56 -45.07
CA ILE A 67 -45.21 -173.61 -45.67
C ILE A 67 -45.83 -172.21 -45.75
N LEU A 68 -47.07 -172.09 -46.24
CA LEU A 68 -47.79 -170.82 -46.32
C LEU A 68 -48.06 -170.22 -44.94
N GLN A 69 -48.40 -171.03 -43.94
CA GLN A 69 -48.59 -170.59 -42.55
C GLN A 69 -47.29 -170.06 -41.94
N LYS A 70 -46.15 -170.74 -42.16
CA LYS A 70 -44.83 -170.22 -41.76
C LYS A 70 -44.51 -168.89 -42.46
N LYS A 71 -44.77 -168.80 -43.77
CA LYS A 71 -44.56 -167.57 -44.56
C LYS A 71 -45.47 -166.43 -44.07
N GLN A 72 -46.71 -166.72 -43.69
CA GLN A 72 -47.63 -165.75 -43.10
C GLN A 72 -47.09 -165.22 -41.76
N THR A 73 -46.62 -166.11 -40.87
CA THR A 73 -46.01 -165.69 -39.59
C THR A 73 -44.76 -164.84 -39.79
N GLN A 74 -43.90 -165.21 -40.74
CA GLN A 74 -42.73 -164.41 -41.12
C GLN A 74 -43.12 -163.02 -41.64
N LEU A 75 -44.08 -162.94 -42.57
CA LEU A 75 -44.57 -161.66 -43.11
C LEU A 75 -45.22 -160.77 -42.03
N VAL A 76 -45.89 -161.35 -41.03
CA VAL A 76 -46.42 -160.59 -39.88
C VAL A 76 -45.27 -160.04 -39.02
N GLN A 77 -44.26 -160.86 -38.71
CA GLN A 77 -43.09 -160.42 -37.96
C GLN A 77 -42.28 -159.34 -38.69
N GLU A 78 -42.09 -159.49 -40.01
CA GLU A 78 -41.47 -158.47 -40.86
C GLU A 78 -42.28 -157.18 -40.89
N LYS A 79 -43.61 -157.26 -41.01
CA LYS A 79 -44.50 -156.08 -40.99
C LYS A 79 -44.44 -155.35 -39.64
N ASP A 80 -44.45 -156.07 -38.52
CA ASP A 80 -44.34 -155.48 -37.18
C ASP A 80 -42.94 -154.88 -36.93
N HIS A 81 -41.88 -155.55 -37.40
CA HIS A 81 -40.51 -155.02 -37.33
C HIS A 81 -40.36 -153.73 -38.13
N LEU A 82 -40.82 -153.70 -39.40
CA LEU A 82 -40.82 -152.50 -40.24
C LEU A 82 -41.68 -151.38 -39.65
N GLN A 83 -42.81 -151.70 -39.00
CA GLN A 83 -43.65 -150.72 -38.31
C GLN A 83 -42.95 -150.12 -37.07
N SER A 84 -42.19 -150.92 -36.32
CA SER A 84 -41.31 -150.44 -35.23
C SER A 84 -40.23 -149.51 -35.78
N GLU A 85 -39.49 -149.91 -36.81
CA GLU A 85 -38.42 -149.09 -37.38
C GLU A 85 -38.96 -147.79 -38.00
N HIS A 86 -40.12 -147.83 -38.66
CA HIS A 86 -40.80 -146.64 -39.15
C HIS A 86 -41.17 -145.68 -38.01
N SER A 87 -41.67 -146.20 -36.89
CA SER A 87 -42.01 -145.40 -35.71
C SER A 87 -40.78 -144.73 -35.08
N LYS A 88 -39.65 -145.46 -34.98
CA LYS A 88 -38.36 -144.90 -34.55
C LYS A 88 -37.86 -143.82 -35.51
N ALA A 89 -37.97 -144.05 -36.82
CA ALA A 89 -37.59 -143.10 -37.85
C ALA A 89 -38.41 -141.80 -37.78
N ILE A 90 -39.71 -141.88 -37.52
CA ILE A 90 -40.57 -140.70 -37.29
C ILE A 90 -40.09 -139.89 -36.09
N LEU A 91 -39.80 -140.55 -34.95
CA LEU A 91 -39.33 -139.87 -33.75
C LEU A 91 -37.95 -139.21 -33.97
N ALA A 92 -37.03 -139.91 -34.63
CA ALA A 92 -35.74 -139.35 -35.03
C ALA A 92 -35.90 -138.14 -35.95
N ARG A 93 -36.79 -138.22 -36.96
CA ARG A 93 -37.10 -137.11 -37.87
C ARG A 93 -37.68 -135.92 -37.10
N SER A 94 -38.65 -136.13 -36.21
CA SER A 94 -39.25 -135.08 -35.38
C SER A 94 -38.21 -134.39 -34.48
N LYS A 95 -37.26 -135.14 -33.92
CA LYS A 95 -36.17 -134.58 -33.09
C LYS A 95 -35.21 -133.74 -33.94
N LEU A 96 -34.83 -134.22 -35.12
CA LEU A 96 -34.00 -133.47 -36.06
C LEU A 96 -34.72 -132.21 -36.57
N GLU A 97 -36.02 -132.29 -36.88
CA GLU A 97 -36.83 -131.13 -37.27
C GLU A 97 -36.88 -130.06 -36.17
N SER A 98 -36.99 -130.44 -34.87
CA SER A 98 -36.92 -129.47 -33.77
C SER A 98 -35.54 -128.83 -33.65
N LEU A 99 -34.48 -129.63 -33.64
CA LEU A 99 -33.09 -129.15 -33.57
C LEU A 99 -32.74 -128.24 -34.75
N CYS A 100 -33.19 -128.56 -35.97
CA CYS A 100 -33.01 -127.69 -37.14
C CYS A 100 -33.77 -126.36 -36.98
N ARG A 101 -34.99 -126.36 -36.43
CA ARG A 101 -35.75 -125.13 -36.15
C ARG A 101 -35.09 -124.29 -35.05
N GLU A 102 -34.59 -124.90 -33.99
CA GLU A 102 -33.85 -124.24 -32.90
C GLU A 102 -32.54 -123.64 -33.40
N LEU A 103 -31.74 -124.41 -34.15
CA LEU A 103 -30.50 -123.94 -34.77
C LEU A 103 -30.77 -122.79 -35.76
N GLN A 104 -31.85 -122.86 -36.54
CA GLN A 104 -32.27 -121.76 -37.42
C GLN A 104 -32.70 -120.51 -36.64
N ARG A 105 -33.42 -120.65 -35.52
CA ARG A 105 -33.75 -119.52 -34.63
C ARG A 105 -32.49 -118.90 -34.07
N HIS A 106 -31.60 -119.69 -33.48
CA HIS A 106 -30.35 -119.18 -32.88
C HIS A 106 -29.44 -118.52 -33.94
N ASN A 107 -29.37 -119.06 -35.16
CA ASN A 107 -28.67 -118.40 -36.28
C ASN A 107 -29.31 -117.07 -36.73
N ARG A 108 -30.64 -116.91 -36.59
CA ARG A 108 -31.29 -115.61 -36.85
C ARG A 108 -30.97 -114.63 -35.73
N THR A 109 -31.16 -115.03 -34.48
CA THR A 109 -30.85 -114.21 -33.30
C THR A 109 -29.38 -113.78 -33.27
N LEU A 110 -28.42 -114.67 -33.54
CA LEU A 110 -26.99 -114.31 -33.63
C LEU A 110 -26.69 -113.31 -34.75
N LYS A 111 -27.41 -113.37 -35.88
CA LYS A 111 -27.28 -112.39 -36.96
C LYS A 111 -27.91 -111.05 -36.58
N GLU A 112 -29.07 -111.08 -35.94
CA GLU A 112 -29.77 -109.89 -35.42
C GLU A 112 -28.93 -109.18 -34.35
N GLU A 113 -28.42 -109.91 -33.35
CA GLU A 113 -27.48 -109.43 -32.33
C GLU A 113 -26.14 -108.94 -32.93
N GLY A 114 -25.63 -109.60 -33.96
CA GLY A 114 -24.42 -109.18 -34.66
C GLY A 114 -24.60 -107.84 -35.39
N VAL A 115 -25.72 -107.68 -36.11
CA VAL A 115 -26.09 -106.41 -36.75
C VAL A 115 -26.38 -105.33 -35.71
N GLN A 116 -27.05 -105.67 -34.61
CA GLN A 116 -27.39 -104.73 -33.55
C GLN A 116 -26.14 -104.24 -32.81
N ARG A 117 -25.21 -105.13 -32.42
CA ARG A 117 -23.92 -104.74 -31.84
C ARG A 117 -23.08 -103.87 -32.79
N ALA A 118 -23.09 -104.19 -34.09
CA ALA A 118 -22.39 -103.36 -35.08
C ALA A 118 -22.99 -101.95 -35.19
N ARG A 119 -24.32 -101.79 -35.07
CA ARG A 119 -24.98 -100.48 -35.00
C ARG A 119 -24.61 -99.72 -33.73
N GLU A 120 -24.68 -100.37 -32.56
CA GLU A 120 -24.34 -99.75 -31.28
C GLU A 120 -22.87 -99.32 -31.19
N GLU A 121 -21.95 -100.10 -31.76
CA GLU A 121 -20.53 -99.74 -31.84
C GLU A 121 -20.29 -98.55 -32.79
N GLU A 122 -21.02 -98.50 -33.91
CA GLU A 122 -20.98 -97.40 -34.86
C GLU A 122 -21.64 -96.11 -34.31
N GLU A 123 -22.70 -96.22 -33.52
CA GLU A 123 -23.31 -95.11 -32.79
C GLU A 123 -22.33 -94.56 -31.74
N LYS A 124 -21.68 -95.42 -30.94
CA LYS A 124 -20.64 -95.01 -30.00
C LYS A 124 -19.45 -94.34 -30.70
N ARG A 125 -19.03 -94.81 -31.88
CA ARG A 125 -18.02 -94.11 -32.70
C ARG A 125 -18.47 -92.69 -33.06
N LYS A 126 -19.70 -92.54 -33.56
CA LYS A 126 -20.28 -91.24 -33.92
C LYS A 126 -20.41 -90.30 -32.74
N GLU A 127 -20.87 -90.78 -31.59
CA GLU A 127 -20.96 -90.00 -30.34
C GLU A 127 -19.59 -89.50 -29.91
N VAL A 128 -18.57 -90.38 -29.88
CA VAL A 128 -17.20 -90.01 -29.50
C VAL A 128 -16.61 -89.01 -30.49
N THR A 129 -16.75 -89.22 -31.81
CA THR A 129 -16.29 -88.25 -32.83
C THR A 129 -17.02 -86.92 -32.70
N SER A 130 -18.34 -86.92 -32.48
CA SER A 130 -19.13 -85.70 -32.28
C SER A 130 -18.69 -84.96 -31.01
N HIS A 131 -18.45 -85.66 -29.90
CA HIS A 131 -17.97 -85.07 -28.65
C HIS A 131 -16.57 -84.45 -28.80
N PHE A 132 -15.66 -85.12 -29.51
CA PHE A 132 -14.35 -84.53 -29.83
C PHE A 132 -14.48 -83.29 -30.72
N GLN A 133 -15.35 -83.30 -31.73
CA GLN A 133 -15.56 -82.14 -32.59
C GLN A 133 -16.17 -80.95 -31.84
N VAL A 134 -17.16 -81.20 -30.96
CA VAL A 134 -17.75 -80.16 -30.09
C VAL A 134 -16.70 -79.59 -29.16
N THR A 135 -15.96 -80.44 -28.43
CA THR A 135 -14.87 -80.00 -27.53
C THR A 135 -13.82 -79.17 -28.27
N LEU A 136 -13.45 -79.56 -29.49
CA LEU A 136 -12.47 -78.83 -30.31
C LEU A 136 -13.00 -77.46 -30.75
N ASN A 137 -14.27 -77.39 -31.17
CA ASN A 137 -14.94 -76.13 -31.51
C ASN A 137 -15.05 -75.21 -30.27
N ASP A 138 -15.35 -75.75 -29.09
CA ASP A 138 -15.43 -74.99 -27.83
C ASP A 138 -14.07 -74.41 -27.44
N ILE A 139 -12.98 -75.18 -27.61
CA ILE A 139 -11.61 -74.70 -27.38
C ILE A 139 -11.24 -73.59 -28.37
N GLN A 140 -11.60 -73.73 -29.65
CA GLN A 140 -11.41 -72.69 -30.67
C GLN A 140 -12.17 -71.40 -30.29
N LEU A 141 -13.46 -71.52 -29.95
CA LEU A 141 -14.29 -70.40 -29.53
C LEU A 141 -13.74 -69.71 -28.26
N GLN A 142 -13.24 -70.46 -27.28
CA GLN A 142 -12.59 -69.88 -26.10
C GLN A 142 -11.30 -69.12 -26.45
N MET A 143 -10.49 -69.65 -27.37
CA MET A 143 -9.26 -69.02 -27.86
C MET A 143 -9.57 -67.74 -28.66
N GLU A 144 -10.59 -67.75 -29.52
CA GLU A 144 -11.09 -66.57 -30.24
C GLU A 144 -11.60 -65.50 -29.27
N GLN A 145 -12.49 -65.85 -28.34
CA GLN A 145 -12.98 -64.93 -27.32
C GLN A 145 -11.85 -64.38 -26.44
N HIS A 146 -10.83 -65.19 -26.10
CA HIS A 146 -9.66 -64.71 -25.37
C HIS A 146 -8.85 -63.70 -26.19
N ASN A 147 -8.63 -63.98 -27.48
CA ASN A 147 -7.96 -63.05 -28.40
C ASN A 147 -8.75 -61.75 -28.58
N GLU A 148 -10.08 -61.80 -28.69
CA GLU A 148 -10.94 -60.60 -28.72
C GLU A 148 -10.84 -59.78 -27.43
N ARG A 149 -10.96 -60.42 -26.25
CA ARG A 149 -10.81 -59.74 -24.95
C ARG A 149 -9.43 -59.08 -24.83
N ASN A 150 -8.38 -59.79 -25.27
CA ASN A 150 -7.02 -59.26 -25.25
C ASN A 150 -6.83 -58.10 -26.23
N SER A 151 -7.43 -58.17 -27.42
CA SER A 151 -7.46 -57.09 -28.41
C SER A 151 -8.17 -55.84 -27.87
N LYS A 152 -9.35 -56.01 -27.26
CA LYS A 152 -10.10 -54.93 -26.57
C LYS A 152 -9.27 -54.29 -25.46
N LEU A 153 -8.65 -55.09 -24.58
CA LEU A 153 -7.76 -54.57 -23.53
C LEU A 153 -6.56 -53.81 -24.10
N ARG A 154 -5.97 -54.23 -25.23
CA ARG A 154 -4.90 -53.45 -25.90
C ARG A 154 -5.41 -52.12 -26.45
N GLN A 155 -6.60 -52.11 -27.06
CA GLN A 155 -7.24 -50.88 -27.53
C GLN A 155 -7.54 -49.92 -26.38
N GLU A 156 -8.16 -50.40 -25.30
CA GLU A 156 -8.48 -49.60 -24.10
C GLU A 156 -7.21 -49.01 -23.48
N ASN A 157 -6.13 -49.78 -23.36
CA ASN A 157 -4.84 -49.27 -22.90
C ASN A 157 -4.26 -48.19 -23.83
N MET A 158 -4.40 -48.34 -25.14
CA MET A 158 -3.97 -47.34 -26.12
C MET A 158 -4.79 -46.05 -26.02
N GLU A 159 -6.12 -46.15 -25.88
CA GLU A 159 -7.01 -45.01 -25.65
C GLU A 159 -6.71 -44.30 -24.32
N LEU A 160 -6.43 -45.05 -23.25
CA LEU A 160 -6.05 -44.48 -21.96
C LEU A 160 -4.70 -43.76 -22.05
N ALA A 161 -3.71 -44.33 -22.73
CA ALA A 161 -2.43 -43.68 -22.98
C ALA A 161 -2.58 -42.39 -23.81
N GLU A 162 -3.44 -42.39 -24.82
CA GLU A 162 -3.73 -41.19 -25.62
C GLU A 162 -4.47 -40.11 -24.81
N ARG A 163 -5.41 -40.49 -23.93
CA ARG A 163 -6.09 -39.57 -23.00
C ARG A 163 -5.10 -38.96 -22.00
N LEU A 164 -4.19 -39.76 -21.44
CA LEU A 164 -3.13 -39.27 -20.56
C LEU A 164 -2.19 -38.31 -21.30
N LYS A 165 -1.78 -38.63 -22.54
CA LYS A 165 -0.96 -37.74 -23.37
C LYS A 165 -1.63 -36.40 -23.62
N LYS A 166 -2.91 -36.40 -24.02
CA LYS A 166 -3.70 -35.17 -24.22
C LYS A 166 -3.87 -34.36 -22.94
N LEU A 167 -3.98 -35.02 -21.78
CA LEU A 167 -4.05 -34.34 -20.49
C LEU A 167 -2.72 -33.65 -20.15
N ILE A 168 -1.57 -34.32 -20.38
CA ILE A 168 -0.24 -33.74 -20.20
C ILE A 168 -0.05 -32.53 -21.12
N GLU A 169 -0.34 -32.66 -22.42
CA GLU A 169 -0.28 -31.55 -23.39
C GLU A 169 -1.16 -30.35 -22.98
N GLN A 170 -2.33 -30.59 -22.38
CA GLN A 170 -3.19 -29.54 -21.83
C GLN A 170 -2.59 -28.87 -20.58
N TYR A 171 -1.91 -29.62 -19.71
CA TYR A 171 -1.21 -29.05 -18.55
C TYR A 171 0.00 -28.22 -18.99
N GLU A 172 0.81 -28.69 -19.93
CA GLU A 172 1.95 -27.96 -20.50
C GLU A 172 1.48 -26.62 -21.13
N LEU A 173 0.42 -26.65 -21.94
CA LEU A 173 -0.18 -25.43 -22.52
C LEU A 173 -0.74 -24.46 -21.46
N ARG A 174 -1.28 -25.00 -20.35
CA ARG A 174 -1.79 -24.18 -19.23
C ARG A 174 -0.64 -23.55 -18.44
N GLU A 175 0.43 -24.31 -18.19
CA GLU A 175 1.65 -23.84 -17.53
C GLU A 175 2.30 -22.73 -18.37
N GLU A 176 2.50 -22.94 -19.68
CA GLU A 176 2.94 -21.91 -20.61
C GLU A 176 2.08 -20.63 -20.57
N HIS A 177 0.76 -20.77 -20.44
CA HIS A 177 -0.14 -19.61 -20.34
C HIS A 177 0.03 -18.87 -19.01
N ILE A 178 0.14 -19.59 -17.89
CA ILE A 178 0.41 -19.03 -16.56
C ILE A 178 1.74 -18.27 -16.59
N ASP A 179 2.78 -18.85 -17.20
CA ASP A 179 4.11 -18.27 -17.38
C ASP A 179 4.06 -16.94 -18.15
N LYS A 180 3.27 -16.88 -19.24
CA LYS A 180 3.04 -15.68 -20.03
C LYS A 180 2.29 -14.60 -19.24
N VAL A 181 1.30 -15.00 -18.44
CA VAL A 181 0.56 -14.09 -17.54
C VAL A 181 1.46 -13.56 -16.42
N PHE A 182 2.32 -14.39 -15.84
CA PHE A 182 3.27 -14.01 -14.79
C PHE A 182 4.27 -12.98 -15.33
N LYS A 183 4.92 -13.27 -16.47
CA LYS A 183 5.82 -12.33 -17.16
C LYS A 183 5.13 -11.01 -17.51
N HIS A 184 3.86 -11.04 -17.93
CA HIS A 184 3.09 -9.82 -18.18
C HIS A 184 2.83 -9.02 -16.89
N LYS A 185 2.57 -9.70 -15.76
CA LYS A 185 2.36 -9.06 -14.46
C LYS A 185 3.64 -8.47 -13.88
N ASP A 186 4.78 -9.16 -14.00
CA ASP A 186 6.09 -8.63 -13.61
C ASP A 186 6.44 -7.35 -14.39
N LEU A 187 6.25 -7.37 -15.72
CA LEU A 187 6.48 -6.19 -16.56
C LEU A 187 5.49 -5.05 -16.23
N GLN A 188 4.24 -5.37 -15.89
CA GLN A 188 3.26 -4.39 -15.42
C GLN A 188 3.68 -3.77 -14.08
N GLN A 189 4.20 -4.57 -13.15
CA GLN A 189 4.70 -4.11 -11.85
C GLN A 189 5.92 -3.21 -12.02
N GLN A 190 6.93 -3.65 -12.79
CA GLN A 190 8.12 -2.85 -13.10
C GLN A 190 7.77 -1.50 -13.74
N LEU A 191 6.76 -1.44 -14.62
CA LEU A 191 6.27 -0.19 -15.21
C LEU A 191 5.66 0.76 -14.15
N VAL A 192 4.93 0.22 -13.16
CA VAL A 192 4.34 1.00 -12.07
C VAL A 192 5.43 1.49 -11.13
N ASP A 193 6.39 0.65 -10.76
CA ASP A 193 7.50 1.00 -9.87
C ASP A 193 8.40 2.07 -10.51
N ALA A 194 8.73 1.94 -11.80
CA ALA A 194 9.48 2.96 -12.53
C ALA A 194 8.75 4.31 -12.60
N LYS A 195 7.41 4.31 -12.80
CA LYS A 195 6.59 5.54 -12.76
C LYS A 195 6.53 6.15 -11.36
N LEU A 196 6.48 5.32 -10.32
CA LEU A 196 6.51 5.78 -8.93
C LEU A 196 7.85 6.43 -8.60
N GLN A 197 8.97 5.78 -8.96
CA GLN A 197 10.32 6.33 -8.81
C GLN A 197 10.47 7.66 -9.55
N GLN A 198 10.05 7.73 -10.83
CA GLN A 198 10.08 8.97 -11.61
C GLN A 198 9.26 10.11 -10.94
N ALA A 199 8.08 9.80 -10.39
CA ALA A 199 7.26 10.78 -9.69
C ALA A 199 7.92 11.25 -8.37
N GLN A 200 8.55 10.34 -7.63
CA GLN A 200 9.29 10.65 -6.40
C GLN A 200 10.52 11.52 -6.68
N GLU A 201 11.27 11.23 -7.75
CA GLU A 201 12.41 12.04 -8.18
C GLU A 201 11.98 13.45 -8.60
N MET A 202 10.93 13.58 -9.43
CA MET A 202 10.40 14.89 -9.81
C MET A 202 9.89 15.71 -8.62
N LEU A 203 9.26 15.06 -7.63
CA LEU A 203 8.83 15.70 -6.39
C LEU A 203 10.04 16.21 -5.60
N LYS A 204 11.03 15.33 -5.37
CA LYS A 204 12.26 15.68 -4.64
C LYS A 204 13.02 16.81 -5.32
N GLU A 205 13.16 16.80 -6.64
CA GLU A 205 13.78 17.90 -7.37
C GLU A 205 13.01 19.22 -7.20
N ALA A 206 11.67 19.17 -7.19
CA ALA A 206 10.83 20.35 -6.98
C ALA A 206 10.95 20.88 -5.55
N GLU A 207 10.98 20.00 -4.55
CA GLU A 207 11.25 20.34 -3.14
C GLU A 207 12.64 20.98 -2.98
N GLU A 208 13.67 20.38 -3.58
CA GLU A 208 15.03 20.95 -3.55
C GLU A 208 15.11 22.30 -4.30
N ARG A 209 14.41 22.45 -5.43
CA ARG A 209 14.32 23.75 -6.15
C ARG A 209 13.64 24.80 -5.28
N HIS A 210 12.49 24.49 -4.70
CA HIS A 210 11.78 25.39 -3.80
C HIS A 210 12.60 25.76 -2.56
N GLN A 211 13.32 24.79 -1.96
CA GLN A 211 14.18 25.05 -0.81
C GLN A 211 15.37 25.96 -1.18
N ARG A 212 16.00 25.78 -2.36
CA ARG A 212 17.04 26.70 -2.87
C ARG A 212 16.49 28.12 -3.08
N GLU A 213 15.31 28.26 -3.67
CA GLU A 213 14.64 29.56 -3.87
C GLU A 213 14.32 30.25 -2.55
N LYS A 214 13.75 29.50 -1.59
CA LYS A 214 13.47 29.98 -0.24
C LYS A 214 14.73 30.44 0.49
N ASP A 215 15.82 29.68 0.42
CA ASP A 215 17.09 30.03 1.05
C ASP A 215 17.78 31.22 0.36
N PHE A 216 17.56 31.42 -0.95
CA PHE A 216 18.00 32.60 -1.67
C PHE A 216 17.22 33.85 -1.23
N LEU A 217 15.89 33.80 -1.27
CA LEU A 217 15.02 34.92 -0.87
C LEU A 217 15.22 35.30 0.61
N LEU A 218 15.46 34.33 1.49
CA LEU A 218 15.76 34.59 2.89
C LEU A 218 17.09 35.35 3.07
N LYS A 219 18.13 35.01 2.30
CA LYS A 219 19.41 35.75 2.31
C LYS A 219 19.23 37.17 1.78
N GLU A 220 18.55 37.33 0.65
CA GLU A 220 18.28 38.64 0.05
C GLU A 220 17.47 39.55 0.99
N ALA A 221 16.46 39.00 1.68
CA ALA A 221 15.69 39.71 2.69
C ALA A 221 16.56 40.16 3.89
N VAL A 222 17.44 39.29 4.40
CA VAL A 222 18.36 39.63 5.50
C VAL A 222 19.40 40.68 5.09
N GLU A 223 19.95 40.59 3.87
CA GLU A 223 20.89 41.57 3.32
C GLU A 223 20.22 42.94 3.10
N SER A 224 19.00 42.96 2.55
CA SER A 224 18.18 44.15 2.40
C SER A 224 17.84 44.80 3.75
N GLN A 225 17.42 44.00 4.75
CA GLN A 225 17.19 44.48 6.11
C GLN A 225 18.44 45.13 6.70
N ARG A 226 19.59 44.46 6.60
CA ARG A 226 20.88 44.98 7.09
C ARG A 226 21.27 46.30 6.41
N MET A 227 20.99 46.44 5.11
CA MET A 227 21.21 47.69 4.39
C MET A 227 20.28 48.81 4.88
N CYS A 228 19.00 48.50 5.12
CA CYS A 228 18.04 49.45 5.70
C CYS A 228 18.42 49.88 7.12
N GLU A 229 18.94 48.96 7.94
CA GLU A 229 19.44 49.28 9.30
C GLU A 229 20.67 50.18 9.25
N LEU A 230 21.62 49.92 8.35
CA LEU A 230 22.78 50.80 8.13
C LEU A 230 22.36 52.20 7.66
N MET A 231 21.42 52.30 6.73
CA MET A 231 20.89 53.58 6.24
C MET A 231 20.17 54.35 7.34
N LYS A 232 19.39 53.68 8.21
CA LYS A 232 18.79 54.30 9.41
C LYS A 232 19.86 54.81 10.37
N GLN A 233 20.94 54.06 10.60
CA GLN A 233 22.05 54.53 11.44
C GLN A 233 22.70 55.80 10.85
N GLN A 234 22.98 55.82 9.54
CA GLN A 234 23.49 57.00 8.85
C GLN A 234 22.52 58.20 8.93
N GLU A 235 21.22 57.98 8.74
CA GLU A 235 20.19 59.00 8.89
C GLU A 235 20.18 59.59 10.32
N THR A 236 20.24 58.74 11.35
CA THR A 236 20.31 59.23 12.74
C THR A 236 21.58 60.03 13.03
N HIS A 237 22.73 59.62 12.48
CA HIS A 237 23.99 60.36 12.63
C HIS A 237 23.94 61.72 11.94
N LEU A 238 23.39 61.80 10.71
CA LEU A 238 23.21 63.06 10.00
C LEU A 238 22.22 63.99 10.72
N LYS A 239 21.14 63.46 11.29
CA LYS A 239 20.22 64.24 12.15
C LYS A 239 20.93 64.78 13.41
N GLN A 240 21.81 63.99 14.05
CA GLN A 240 22.63 64.45 15.17
C GLN A 240 23.61 65.57 14.75
N GLN A 241 24.26 65.45 13.58
CA GLN A 241 25.11 66.53 13.06
C GLN A 241 24.31 67.80 12.75
N LEU A 242 23.13 67.68 12.14
CA LEU A 242 22.25 68.82 11.87
C LEU A 242 21.80 69.50 13.17
N ALA A 243 21.45 68.73 14.21
CA ALA A 243 21.12 69.27 15.52
C ALA A 243 22.30 70.02 16.15
N LEU A 244 23.51 69.46 16.12
CA LEU A 244 24.75 70.11 16.58
C LEU A 244 25.05 71.41 15.83
N TYR A 245 24.90 71.43 14.51
CA TYR A 245 25.09 72.66 13.72
C TYR A 245 23.98 73.69 13.98
N THR A 246 22.75 73.26 14.28
CA THR A 246 21.65 74.14 14.68
C THR A 246 21.94 74.79 16.03
N GLU A 247 22.32 74.01 17.04
CA GLU A 247 22.75 74.50 18.36
C GLU A 247 23.93 75.48 18.24
N LYS A 248 24.94 75.15 17.43
CA LYS A 248 26.07 76.06 17.16
C LYS A 248 25.64 77.35 16.47
N PHE A 249 24.68 77.29 15.55
CA PHE A 249 24.13 78.49 14.90
C PHE A 249 23.33 79.34 15.89
N GLU A 250 22.54 78.73 16.77
CA GLU A 250 21.85 79.41 17.86
C GLU A 250 22.83 80.04 18.86
N GLU A 251 23.92 79.37 19.23
CA GLU A 251 25.01 79.96 20.03
C GLU A 251 25.63 81.19 19.35
N PHE A 252 25.95 81.10 18.04
CA PHE A 252 26.46 82.23 17.26
C PHE A 252 25.46 83.38 17.19
N GLN A 253 24.18 83.10 16.95
CA GLN A 253 23.13 84.11 16.85
C GLN A 253 22.84 84.76 18.21
N ASN A 254 22.86 84.00 19.30
CA ASN A 254 22.80 84.52 20.67
C ASN A 254 24.01 85.40 21.00
N THR A 255 25.21 84.99 20.59
CA THR A 255 26.45 85.76 20.79
C THR A 255 26.45 87.05 19.96
N LEU A 256 25.99 86.99 18.72
CA LEU A 256 25.81 88.15 17.85
C LEU A 256 24.77 89.12 18.39
N SER A 257 23.66 88.62 18.94
CA SER A 257 22.62 89.44 19.58
C SER A 257 23.16 90.17 20.81
N LYS A 258 23.84 89.45 21.73
CA LYS A 258 24.53 90.04 22.87
C LYS A 258 25.60 91.06 22.45
N SER A 259 26.34 90.79 21.37
CA SER A 259 27.33 91.73 20.83
C SER A 259 26.65 92.99 20.27
N SER A 260 25.51 92.85 19.57
CA SER A 260 24.72 93.96 19.06
C SER A 260 24.14 94.83 20.17
N GLU A 261 23.68 94.22 21.27
CA GLU A 261 23.27 94.91 22.49
C GLU A 261 24.44 95.72 23.09
N VAL A 262 25.62 95.10 23.23
CA VAL A 262 26.84 95.77 23.74
C VAL A 262 27.31 96.91 22.82
N PHE A 263 27.25 96.75 21.50
CA PHE A 263 27.50 97.86 20.57
C PHE A 263 26.48 98.98 20.73
N THR A 264 25.22 98.64 20.97
CA THR A 264 24.14 99.62 21.18
C THR A 264 24.31 100.38 22.50
N THR A 265 24.69 99.71 23.59
CA THR A 265 24.99 100.38 24.87
C THR A 265 26.24 101.26 24.75
N PHE A 266 27.34 100.78 24.16
CA PHE A 266 28.54 101.60 23.93
C PHE A 266 28.25 102.83 23.05
N LYS A 267 27.41 102.70 22.02
CA LYS A 267 26.98 103.85 21.22
C LYS A 267 26.21 104.87 22.06
N GLN A 268 25.27 104.42 22.88
CA GLN A 268 24.53 105.30 23.80
C GLN A 268 25.46 105.97 24.83
N GLU A 269 26.46 105.26 25.34
CA GLU A 269 27.46 105.81 26.25
C GLU A 269 28.39 106.81 25.57
N MET A 270 28.87 106.55 24.34
CA MET A 270 29.59 107.52 23.53
C MET A 270 28.77 108.78 23.26
N GLU A 271 27.47 108.65 22.97
CA GLU A 271 26.58 109.81 22.80
C GLU A 271 26.41 110.60 24.12
N LYS A 272 26.24 109.92 25.26
CA LYS A 272 26.20 110.55 26.59
C LYS A 272 27.53 111.27 26.90
N MET A 273 28.66 110.62 26.64
CA MET A 273 29.99 111.18 26.85
C MET A 273 30.25 112.38 25.93
N THR A 274 29.86 112.30 24.65
CA THR A 274 29.93 113.42 23.69
C THR A 274 29.07 114.60 24.13
N LYS A 275 27.85 114.35 24.64
CA LYS A 275 26.99 115.39 25.25
C LYS A 275 27.64 116.02 26.49
N LYS A 276 28.32 115.23 27.33
CA LYS A 276 29.07 115.69 28.51
C LYS A 276 30.29 116.53 28.12
N ILE A 277 31.07 116.10 27.12
CA ILE A 277 32.19 116.87 26.55
C ILE A 277 31.69 118.22 26.04
N LYS A 278 30.65 118.25 25.19
CA LYS A 278 30.04 119.49 24.68
C LYS A 278 29.52 120.42 25.79
N LYS A 279 29.09 119.87 26.94
CA LYS A 279 28.71 120.68 28.12
C LYS A 279 29.94 121.28 28.79
N LEU A 280 30.98 120.49 29.03
CA LEU A 280 32.25 120.94 29.61
C LEU A 280 32.97 121.95 28.71
N GLU A 281 32.90 121.83 27.39
CA GLU A 281 33.44 122.82 26.44
C GLU A 281 32.72 124.18 26.55
N LYS A 282 31.38 124.16 26.70
CA LYS A 282 30.57 125.37 26.95
C LYS A 282 30.87 126.01 28.31
N GLU A 283 31.03 125.19 29.35
CA GLU A 283 31.43 125.67 30.68
C GLU A 283 32.85 126.25 30.64
N THR A 284 33.78 125.60 29.94
CA THR A 284 35.18 126.07 29.77
C THR A 284 35.23 127.40 29.02
N THR A 285 34.48 127.55 27.92
CA THR A 285 34.40 128.83 27.17
C THR A 285 33.74 129.93 27.98
N MET A 286 32.70 129.63 28.77
CA MET A 286 32.09 130.57 29.71
C MET A 286 33.10 131.06 30.77
N TYR A 287 33.83 130.13 31.41
CA TYR A 287 34.85 130.50 32.41
C TYR A 287 35.99 131.32 31.79
N ARG A 288 36.42 130.98 30.57
CA ARG A 288 37.43 131.74 29.84
C ARG A 288 36.98 133.18 29.55
N SER A 289 35.76 133.35 29.05
CA SER A 289 35.16 134.67 28.80
C SER A 289 34.96 135.50 30.08
N ARG A 290 34.54 134.87 31.19
CA ARG A 290 34.48 135.53 32.51
C ARG A 290 35.86 135.98 32.99
N TRP A 291 36.88 135.15 32.82
CA TRP A 291 38.26 135.48 33.18
C TRP A 291 38.79 136.64 32.31
N GLU A 292 38.59 136.59 30.99
CA GLU A 292 38.95 137.67 30.05
C GLU A 292 38.28 139.00 30.43
N SER A 293 36.97 138.96 30.74
CA SER A 293 36.21 140.13 31.20
C SER A 293 36.74 140.72 32.51
N SER A 294 37.00 139.86 33.52
CA SER A 294 37.56 140.30 34.79
C SER A 294 38.97 140.88 34.63
N ASN A 295 39.78 140.29 33.75
CA ASN A 295 41.15 140.73 33.51
C ASN A 295 41.18 142.07 32.73
N LYS A 296 40.21 142.29 31.82
CA LYS A 296 40.02 143.59 31.15
C LYS A 296 39.64 144.71 32.13
N ALA A 297 38.70 144.45 33.03
CA ALA A 297 38.33 145.43 34.07
C ALA A 297 39.51 145.75 35.01
N LEU A 298 40.36 144.75 35.29
CA LEU A 298 41.57 144.92 36.10
C LEU A 298 42.63 145.77 35.38
N LEU A 299 42.77 145.63 34.07
CA LEU A 299 43.60 146.50 33.23
C LEU A 299 43.07 147.94 33.18
N GLU A 300 41.76 148.14 32.98
CA GLU A 300 41.12 149.47 32.98
C GLU A 300 41.33 150.20 34.32
N MET A 301 41.18 149.50 35.46
CA MET A 301 41.51 150.06 36.78
C MET A 301 43.01 150.40 36.93
N ALA A 302 43.91 149.62 36.34
CA ALA A 302 45.33 149.90 36.37
C ALA A 302 45.67 151.16 35.55
N GLU A 303 45.05 151.33 34.39
CA GLU A 303 45.20 152.51 33.54
C GLU A 303 44.70 153.77 34.25
N GLU A 304 43.49 153.76 34.82
CA GLU A 304 42.96 154.89 35.61
C GLU A 304 43.88 155.31 36.76
N LYS A 305 44.45 154.33 37.48
CA LYS A 305 45.41 154.60 38.56
C LYS A 305 46.65 155.34 38.03
N THR A 306 47.26 154.86 36.95
CA THR A 306 48.47 155.52 36.39
C THR A 306 48.19 156.94 35.86
N LEU A 307 46.94 157.22 35.49
CA LEU A 307 46.49 158.56 35.10
C LEU A 307 46.43 159.49 36.33
N ARG A 308 45.83 159.03 37.43
CA ARG A 308 45.76 159.79 38.70
C ARG A 308 47.13 160.04 39.34
N ASP A 309 48.03 159.07 39.28
CA ASP A 309 49.39 159.23 39.81
C ASP A 309 50.15 160.37 39.07
N LYS A 310 49.98 160.49 37.74
CA LYS A 310 50.56 161.58 36.92
C LYS A 310 49.94 162.96 37.23
N GLU A 311 48.63 163.01 37.49
CA GLU A 311 47.96 164.26 37.90
C GLU A 311 48.48 164.76 39.26
N LEU A 312 48.72 163.84 40.20
CA LEU A 312 49.28 164.15 41.52
C LEU A 312 50.72 164.70 41.42
N GLU A 313 51.60 164.07 40.64
CA GLU A 313 52.95 164.61 40.38
C GLU A 313 52.89 166.04 39.79
N GLY A 314 51.98 166.28 38.83
CA GLY A 314 51.76 167.59 38.22
C GLY A 314 51.30 168.68 39.20
N LEU A 315 50.56 168.31 40.25
CA LEU A 315 50.18 169.21 41.35
C LEU A 315 51.34 169.44 42.33
N GLN A 316 52.10 168.39 42.64
CA GLN A 316 53.21 168.44 43.60
C GLN A 316 54.34 169.37 43.12
N VAL A 317 54.63 169.39 41.81
CA VAL A 317 55.58 170.34 41.18
C VAL A 317 55.11 171.81 41.30
N LYS A 318 53.79 172.07 41.23
CA LYS A 318 53.24 173.43 41.39
C LYS A 318 53.39 173.92 42.84
N ILE A 319 53.15 173.06 43.82
CA ILE A 319 53.32 173.37 45.25
C ILE A 319 54.78 173.74 45.54
N GLN A 320 55.76 172.95 45.07
CA GLN A 320 57.19 173.25 45.27
C GLN A 320 57.64 174.60 44.67
N ARG A 321 57.01 175.04 43.57
CA ARG A 321 57.26 176.38 42.98
C ARG A 321 56.71 177.51 43.86
N LEU A 322 55.50 177.35 44.41
CA LEU A 322 54.88 178.33 45.29
C LEU A 322 55.63 178.47 46.62
N GLU A 323 56.09 177.36 47.21
CA GLU A 323 56.90 177.40 48.43
C GLU A 323 58.22 178.17 48.27
N LYS A 324 58.92 178.00 47.13
CA LYS A 324 60.17 178.73 46.87
C LYS A 324 59.94 180.24 46.77
N LEU A 325 58.79 180.66 46.23
CA LEU A 325 58.43 182.07 46.11
C LEU A 325 58.12 182.71 47.48
N CYS A 326 57.36 182.01 48.33
CA CYS A 326 57.01 182.49 49.68
C CYS A 326 58.24 182.68 50.57
N ARG A 327 59.19 181.74 50.56
CA ARG A 327 60.40 181.79 51.40
C ARG A 327 61.29 182.99 51.03
N ALA A 328 61.41 183.33 49.74
CA ALA A 328 62.24 184.45 49.29
C ALA A 328 61.66 185.82 49.71
N LEU A 329 60.36 186.05 49.49
CA LEU A 329 59.66 187.27 49.90
C LEU A 329 59.70 187.51 51.42
N GLN A 330 59.73 186.43 52.22
CA GLN A 330 59.89 186.52 53.68
C GLN A 330 61.29 186.95 54.13
N THR A 331 62.35 186.62 53.38
CA THR A 331 63.71 187.13 53.65
C THR A 331 63.80 188.64 53.45
N GLU A 332 63.30 189.16 52.33
CA GLU A 332 63.31 190.59 51.99
C GLU A 332 62.55 191.44 53.05
N ARG A 333 61.42 190.90 53.53
CA ARG A 333 60.59 191.54 54.57
C ARG A 333 61.29 191.62 55.93
N ASN A 334 62.18 190.68 56.25
CA ASN A 334 62.88 190.66 57.53
C ASN A 334 64.08 191.63 57.56
N ASP A 335 64.82 191.77 56.45
CA ASP A 335 65.97 192.68 56.38
C ASP A 335 65.56 194.17 56.35
N LEU A 336 64.43 194.50 55.74
CA LEU A 336 63.87 195.85 55.80
C LEU A 336 63.43 196.24 57.22
N ASN A 337 62.84 195.31 57.98
CA ASN A 337 62.34 195.58 59.33
C ASN A 337 63.47 195.89 60.32
N LYS A 338 64.68 195.36 60.08
CA LYS A 338 65.86 195.60 60.90
C LYS A 338 66.44 197.03 60.76
N LYS A 339 66.11 197.75 59.69
CA LYS A 339 66.50 199.17 59.49
C LYS A 339 65.57 200.19 60.15
N VAL A 340 64.48 199.76 60.78
CA VAL A 340 63.45 200.64 61.36
C VAL A 340 63.54 200.74 62.89
N GLN A 341 64.31 199.87 63.56
CA GLN A 341 64.39 199.82 65.03
C GLN A 341 65.40 200.77 65.70
N ASP A 342 66.14 201.59 64.94
CA ASP A 342 67.17 202.51 65.47
C ASP A 342 66.64 203.89 65.94
N LEU A 343 65.33 204.20 65.90
CA LEU A 343 64.86 205.60 66.02
C LEU A 343 63.60 205.96 66.85
N CYS A 344 63.01 205.08 67.68
CA CYS A 344 62.03 205.56 68.69
C CYS A 344 61.81 204.64 69.91
N ALA A 345 61.44 205.25 71.04
CA ALA A 345 61.35 204.59 72.35
C ALA A 345 60.01 204.85 73.09
N HIS A 346 59.73 203.99 74.09
CA HIS A 346 58.77 204.11 75.21
C HIS A 346 57.25 203.82 75.04
N THR A 347 56.82 202.73 75.71
CA THR A 347 55.57 202.55 76.52
C THR A 347 54.17 202.46 75.83
N PRO A 348 53.12 201.90 76.49
CA PRO A 348 53.03 200.67 77.31
C PRO A 348 51.72 199.83 77.11
N ARG A 349 51.59 198.63 77.76
CA ARG A 349 50.36 197.78 77.91
C ARG A 349 49.74 197.22 76.59
N ALA A 350 48.84 196.23 76.51
CA ALA A 350 48.43 195.02 77.27
C ALA A 350 47.28 194.32 76.44
N ASP A 351 46.70 193.13 76.69
CA ASP A 351 46.86 192.05 77.68
C ASP A 351 46.15 190.73 77.20
N MET A 352 46.44 189.57 77.84
CA MET A 352 45.64 188.30 77.90
C MET A 352 45.23 187.51 76.60
N ASP A 353 44.80 186.23 76.63
CA ASP A 353 45.20 185.01 77.39
C ASP A 353 44.54 183.73 76.78
N LEU A 354 45.01 182.53 77.18
CA LEU A 354 44.45 181.15 77.11
C LEU A 354 43.09 180.83 76.41
N THR A 355 43.01 179.73 75.62
CA THR A 355 42.51 178.39 76.07
C THR A 355 42.46 177.27 75.00
N GLU A 356 42.47 176.02 75.48
CA GLU A 356 42.26 174.69 74.85
C GLU A 356 40.72 174.34 74.80
N PRO A 357 40.17 173.09 74.66
CA PRO A 357 40.64 171.76 74.19
C PRO A 357 39.63 170.84 73.41
N LEU A 358 40.04 169.58 73.11
CA LEU A 358 39.32 168.27 73.21
C LEU A 358 37.87 168.06 72.65
N LYS A 359 37.61 166.98 71.86
CA LYS A 359 37.25 165.61 72.37
C LYS A 359 36.91 164.53 71.29
N ASP A 360 37.14 163.28 71.71
CA ASP A 360 36.78 161.92 71.23
C ASP A 360 35.24 161.61 71.32
N PRO A 361 34.66 160.37 71.13
CA PRO A 361 35.18 159.06 70.64
C PRO A 361 34.20 158.19 69.76
N SER A 362 34.66 156.95 69.49
CA SER A 362 33.98 155.66 69.17
C SER A 362 32.48 155.44 69.48
N ARG A 363 31.81 154.49 68.76
CA ARG A 363 31.48 153.10 69.23
C ARG A 363 30.38 152.36 68.40
N GLU A 364 30.46 151.02 68.46
CA GLU A 364 29.58 149.91 68.00
C GLU A 364 28.07 150.16 67.77
N SER A 365 27.44 149.42 66.84
CA SER A 365 26.56 148.25 67.15
C SER A 365 25.73 147.77 65.94
N SER A 366 25.48 146.44 65.88
CA SER A 366 24.23 145.76 65.43
C SER A 366 23.67 146.02 64.01
N GLU A 367 22.89 145.14 63.38
CA GLU A 367 22.59 143.71 63.58
C GLU A 367 21.88 143.18 62.31
N ALA A 368 21.68 141.86 62.25
CA ALA A 368 20.76 141.17 61.35
C ALA A 368 21.07 141.23 59.83
N GLY A 369 20.81 140.17 59.07
CA GLY A 369 20.25 138.87 59.46
C GLY A 369 19.39 138.28 58.34
N ALA A 370 19.20 136.96 58.39
CA ALA A 370 18.57 136.12 57.35
C ALA A 370 19.34 136.14 56.00
N GLY A 371 19.71 135.00 55.39
CA GLY A 371 19.17 133.64 55.53
C GLY A 371 18.53 133.23 54.18
N GLY A 372 18.37 131.96 53.82
CA GLY A 372 18.90 130.71 54.37
C GLY A 372 19.55 129.89 53.23
N ALA A 373 20.37 128.87 53.50
CA ALA A 373 19.99 127.55 54.03
C ALA A 373 19.54 126.58 52.88
N PRO A 374 19.67 125.25 53.04
CA PRO A 374 20.79 124.54 52.40
C PRO A 374 20.41 123.14 51.85
N ALA A 375 21.38 122.21 51.85
CA ALA A 375 21.20 120.76 52.08
C ALA A 375 20.72 119.88 50.89
N GLU A 376 21.03 118.57 50.77
CA GLU A 376 22.01 117.67 51.44
C GLU A 376 22.05 116.28 50.76
N GLN A 377 23.16 115.52 50.92
CA GLN A 377 23.25 114.03 51.06
C GLN A 377 22.69 113.13 49.90
N ARG A 378 22.88 111.80 49.76
CA ARG A 378 23.51 110.61 50.44
C ARG A 378 24.15 109.73 49.33
N LEU A 379 25.28 109.00 49.47
CA LEU A 379 25.64 107.78 50.24
C LEU A 379 25.12 106.41 49.72
N ALA A 380 26.01 105.39 49.81
CA ALA A 380 25.77 103.94 50.03
C ALA A 380 25.13 103.07 48.90
N GLU A 381 25.30 101.72 48.82
CA GLU A 381 26.38 100.76 49.16
C GLU A 381 25.99 99.33 48.63
N ASP A 382 26.98 98.47 48.36
CA ASP A 382 27.06 97.00 48.59
C ASP A 382 26.07 95.86 48.16
N CYS A 383 26.73 94.76 47.73
CA CYS A 383 26.60 93.34 48.16
C CYS A 383 25.70 92.24 47.50
N LEU A 384 26.41 91.27 46.85
CA LEU A 384 26.55 89.82 47.20
C LEU A 384 25.40 88.76 47.15
N HIS A 385 25.62 87.75 46.27
CA HIS A 385 25.73 86.28 46.51
C HIS A 385 24.56 85.27 46.79
N SER A 386 24.77 84.09 46.17
CA SER A 386 24.61 82.70 46.71
C SER A 386 23.29 81.92 46.57
N GLY A 387 23.40 80.62 46.20
CA GLY A 387 22.47 79.58 46.71
C GLY A 387 22.00 78.43 45.78
N LYS A 388 22.88 77.47 45.41
CA LYS A 388 22.51 76.03 45.23
C LYS A 388 22.38 75.35 46.63
N PRO A 389 22.05 74.04 46.87
CA PRO A 389 22.05 72.81 46.03
C PRO A 389 20.80 71.88 46.27
N THR A 390 20.71 70.54 46.09
CA THR A 390 20.98 69.54 44.99
C THR A 390 20.33 68.17 45.34
N HIS A 391 20.15 67.26 44.35
CA HIS A 391 20.05 65.76 44.50
C HIS A 391 18.79 65.15 45.19
N SER A 392 18.37 63.89 45.02
CA SER A 392 18.36 62.87 43.92
C SER A 392 17.83 61.52 44.46
N THR A 393 17.11 60.67 43.69
CA THR A 393 17.16 59.16 43.68
C THR A 393 15.98 58.49 42.94
N ASP A 394 16.25 57.40 42.21
CA ASP A 394 15.32 56.34 41.71
C ASP A 394 14.98 55.31 42.85
N PRO A 395 14.46 54.05 42.65
CA PRO A 395 13.87 53.36 41.48
C PRO A 395 12.57 52.53 41.78
N ALA A 396 12.04 51.76 40.80
CA ALA A 396 11.32 50.49 41.02
C ALA A 396 11.07 49.66 39.72
N GLU A 397 11.19 48.33 39.80
CA GLU A 397 10.72 47.35 38.80
C GLU A 397 9.32 46.79 39.15
N SER A 398 8.62 46.17 38.19
CA SER A 398 7.53 45.22 38.48
C SER A 398 7.29 44.21 37.35
N LEU A 399 7.03 42.96 37.73
CA LEU A 399 6.69 41.82 36.85
C LEU A 399 5.17 41.67 36.69
N GLY A 400 4.72 40.90 35.68
CA GLY A 400 3.33 40.46 35.54
C GLY A 400 3.16 39.31 34.54
N GLU A 401 2.78 38.13 35.05
CA GLU A 401 2.50 36.92 34.28
C GLU A 401 1.08 36.92 33.65
N LEU A 402 0.82 36.04 32.68
CA LEU A 402 -0.47 35.34 32.51
C LEU A 402 -0.29 34.02 31.73
N SER A 403 -1.27 33.12 31.83
CA SER A 403 -1.09 31.65 31.78
C SER A 403 -1.89 30.93 30.65
N ILE A 404 -2.03 29.59 30.75
CA ILE A 404 -2.86 28.62 29.97
C ILE A 404 -2.15 28.01 28.73
N ALA A 405 -2.11 26.69 28.50
CA ALA A 405 -2.37 25.50 29.35
C ALA A 405 -1.75 24.23 28.71
N ALA A 406 -1.68 23.14 29.49
CA ALA A 406 -1.27 21.80 29.02
C ALA A 406 -2.43 20.79 29.14
N LEU A 407 -2.52 19.84 28.18
CA LEU A 407 -3.29 18.58 28.16
C LEU A 407 -3.02 17.92 26.78
N GLY A 408 -2.82 16.61 26.62
CA GLY A 408 -2.72 15.50 27.57
C GLY A 408 -2.07 14.27 26.89
N GLN A 409 -1.73 13.24 27.68
CA GLN A 409 -1.01 12.04 27.21
C GLN A 409 -1.95 10.86 26.86
N SER A 410 -1.34 9.86 26.20
CA SER A 410 -1.61 8.41 26.28
C SER A 410 -2.77 7.80 25.48
N GLY A 411 -2.47 6.63 24.91
CA GLY A 411 -3.34 5.83 24.03
C GLY A 411 -2.56 4.66 23.45
N THR A 412 -2.20 3.69 24.29
CA THR A 412 -1.62 2.39 23.90
C THR A 412 -2.68 1.44 23.38
N GLU A 413 -2.40 0.66 22.34
CA GLU A 413 -3.08 -0.62 22.12
C GLU A 413 -2.19 -1.61 21.36
N GLU A 414 -2.17 -2.87 21.82
CA GLU A 414 -1.50 -4.00 21.18
C GLU A 414 -2.42 -4.64 20.13
N GLY A 415 -1.85 -5.25 19.07
CA GLY A 415 -2.60 -5.99 18.06
C GLY A 415 -1.77 -7.13 17.49
N THR A 416 -2.25 -8.36 17.65
CA THR A 416 -1.44 -9.59 17.54
C THR A 416 -1.82 -10.44 16.32
N GLN A 417 -0.81 -11.03 15.66
CA GLN A 417 -0.84 -12.23 14.79
C GLN A 417 -1.71 -12.24 13.51
N GLY A 418 -1.18 -12.93 12.50
CA GLY A 418 -1.86 -13.29 11.27
C GLY A 418 -0.87 -13.96 10.31
N ALA A 419 -0.72 -15.28 10.45
CA ALA A 419 0.06 -16.12 9.53
C ALA A 419 -0.88 -17.12 8.85
N ASP A 420 -0.74 -17.25 7.53
CA ASP A 420 -1.14 -18.38 6.68
C ASP A 420 -0.32 -18.29 5.38
#